data_AF-A0A1G2XYH5-F1
#
_entry.id   AF-A0A1G2XYH5-F1
#
_cell.length_a   1.000
_cell.length_b   1.000
_cell.length_c   1.000
_cell.angle_alpha   90.00
_cell.angle_beta   90.00
_cell.angle_gamma   90.00
#
_symmetry.space_group_name_H-M   'P 1'
#
loop_
_entity.id
_entity.type
_entity.pdbx_description
1 polymer ?
#
loop_
_entity_poly.entity_id
_entity_poly.type
_entity_poly.pdbx_seq_one_letter_code
_entity_poly.pdbx_strand_id
1 'polypeptide(L)'
;MVFQVLRNFKLKTSKGVLELYEGQTLKAQPEKVIKFVESGKLQPLPYVTDYGSLIIPHNSNRRYHYWSKGQSVCDTLKELGRCDLIPKYKSPYSDN
;
A
#
# COMPACT_ATOMS: atom_id res chain seq x y z
N MET A 1 -8.16 3.28 -1.80
CA MET A 1 -6.87 2.60 -1.52
C MET A 1 -6.09 2.44 -2.80
N VAL A 2 -4.77 2.27 -2.69
CA VAL A 2 -3.90 1.93 -3.83
C VAL A 2 -3.46 0.48 -3.68
N PHE A 3 -3.46 -0.25 -4.78
CA PHE A 3 -3.04 -1.63 -4.87
C PHE A 3 -1.91 -1.74 -5.89
N GLN A 4 -0.95 -2.62 -5.62
CA GLN A 4 0.07 -3.00 -6.57
C GLN A 4 -0.34 -4.29 -7.27
N VAL A 5 -0.17 -4.31 -8.58
CA VAL A 5 -0.42 -5.46 -9.44
C VAL A 5 0.77 -6.41 -9.35
N LEU A 6 0.51 -7.64 -8.92
CA LEU A 6 1.51 -8.70 -8.78
C LEU A 6 1.57 -9.62 -9.99
N ARG A 7 0.50 -9.70 -10.77
CA ARG A 7 0.40 -10.55 -11.96
C ARG A 7 -0.45 -9.88 -13.02
N ASN A 8 -0.16 -10.13 -14.29
CA ASN A 8 -0.93 -9.57 -15.40
C ASN A 8 -2.37 -10.09 -15.39
N PHE A 9 -3.35 -9.20 -15.45
CA PHE A 9 -4.77 -9.58 -15.55
C PHE A 9 -5.65 -8.49 -16.15
N LYS A 10 -6.82 -8.89 -16.63
CA LYS A 10 -7.80 -7.98 -17.21
C LYS A 10 -8.90 -7.69 -16.20
N LEU A 11 -9.15 -6.40 -15.94
CA LEU A 11 -10.15 -5.91 -15.01
C LEU A 11 -11.31 -5.30 -15.80
N LYS A 12 -12.50 -5.90 -15.70
CA LYS A 12 -13.69 -5.36 -16.36
C LYS A 12 -14.27 -4.24 -15.49
N THR A 13 -14.17 -3.01 -15.98
CA THR A 13 -14.74 -1.83 -15.33
C THR A 13 -15.96 -1.35 -16.11
N SER A 14 -16.76 -0.46 -15.53
CA SER A 14 -17.89 0.17 -16.24
C SER A 14 -17.48 0.95 -17.49
N LYS A 15 -16.20 1.31 -17.62
CA LYS A 15 -15.64 2.02 -18.79
C LYS A 15 -15.00 1.10 -19.83
N GLY A 16 -14.97 -0.22 -19.59
CA GLY A 16 -14.33 -1.19 -20.47
C GLY A 16 -13.36 -2.13 -19.74
N VAL A 17 -12.64 -2.93 -20.53
CA VAL A 17 -11.62 -3.86 -20.04
C VAL A 17 -10.31 -3.09 -19.85
N LEU A 18 -9.83 -3.00 -18.61
CA LEU A 18 -8.54 -2.43 -18.27
C LEU A 18 -7.52 -3.58 -18.14
N GLU A 19 -6.49 -3.58 -18.97
CA GLU A 19 -5.39 -4.53 -18.87
C GLU A 19 -4.36 -3.98 -17.88
N LEU A 20 -4.14 -4.72 -16.80
CA LEU A 20 -3.17 -4.35 -15.77
C LEU A 20 -1.96 -5.27 -15.85
N TYR A 21 -0.79 -4.66 -15.77
CA TYR A 21 0.49 -5.34 -15.84
C TYR A 21 1.18 -5.38 -14.47
N GLU A 22 1.98 -6.42 -14.24
CA GLU A 22 2.81 -6.56 -13.05
C GLU A 22 3.66 -5.31 -12.81
N GLY A 23 3.72 -4.88 -11.55
CA GLY A 23 4.41 -3.66 -11.14
C GLY A 23 3.57 -2.38 -11.22
N GLN A 24 2.44 -2.40 -11.93
CA GLN A 24 1.55 -1.25 -12.02
C GLN A 24 0.81 -1.00 -10.70
N THR A 25 0.48 0.27 -10.41
CA THR A 25 -0.38 0.64 -9.29
C THR A 25 -1.79 0.98 -9.77
N LEU A 26 -2.79 0.48 -9.03
CA LEU A 26 -4.21 0.68 -9.30
C LEU A 26 -4.87 1.32 -8.08
N LYS A 27 -5.52 2.48 -8.27
CA LYS A 27 -6.40 3.06 -7.26
C LYS A 27 -7.80 2.49 -7.42
N ALA A 28 -8.24 1.68 -6.45
CA ALA A 28 -9.55 1.03 -6.48
C ALA A 28 -10.18 0.95 -5.08
N GLN A 29 -11.47 0.61 -5.06
CA GLN A 29 -12.19 0.28 -3.82
C GLN A 29 -11.89 -1.18 -3.44
N PRO A 30 -11.57 -1.47 -2.17
CA PRO A 30 -11.21 -2.81 -1.71
C PRO A 30 -12.29 -3.84 -2.03
N GLU A 31 -13.57 -3.50 -1.89
CA GLU A 31 -14.70 -4.40 -2.16
C GLU A 31 -14.73 -4.93 -3.60
N LYS A 32 -14.35 -4.09 -4.57
CA LYS A 32 -14.33 -4.48 -5.99
C LYS A 32 -13.12 -5.34 -6.34
N VAL A 33 -12.04 -5.20 -5.56
CA VAL A 33 -10.78 -5.87 -5.84
C VAL A 33 -10.43 -6.99 -4.87
N ILE A 34 -11.28 -7.26 -3.88
CA ILE A 34 -11.05 -8.26 -2.82
C ILE A 34 -10.76 -9.65 -3.41
N LYS A 35 -11.53 -10.07 -4.42
CA LYS A 35 -11.32 -11.33 -5.14
C LYS A 35 -9.92 -11.43 -5.76
N PHE A 36 -9.40 -10.31 -6.28
CA PHE A 36 -8.07 -10.26 -6.88
C PHE A 36 -6.97 -10.26 -5.81
N VAL A 37 -7.22 -9.60 -4.68
CA VAL A 37 -6.31 -9.61 -3.53
C VAL A 37 -6.21 -11.00 -2.91
N GLU A 38 -7.35 -11.67 -2.68
CA GLU A 38 -7.40 -13.05 -2.19
C GLU A 38 -6.74 -14.04 -3.15
N SER A 39 -6.91 -13.83 -4.46
CA SER A 39 -6.23 -14.65 -5.47
C SER A 39 -4.73 -14.37 -5.61
N GLY A 40 -4.17 -13.41 -4.86
CA GLY A 40 -2.77 -13.01 -4.92
C GLY A 40 -2.37 -12.27 -6.21
N LYS A 41 -3.33 -11.72 -6.95
CA LYS A 41 -3.07 -10.90 -8.16
C LYS A 41 -2.82 -9.44 -7.82
N LEU A 42 -3.35 -8.98 -6.69
CA LEU A 42 -3.16 -7.64 -6.17
C LEU A 42 -2.68 -7.72 -4.72
N GLN A 43 -1.88 -6.75 -4.32
CA GLN A 43 -1.59 -6.49 -2.92
C GLN A 43 -1.88 -5.03 -2.60
N PRO A 44 -2.50 -4.72 -1.46
CA PRO A 44 -2.65 -3.32 -1.07
C PRO A 44 -1.30 -2.72 -0.71
N LEU A 45 -1.12 -1.45 -1.09
CA LEU A 45 0.02 -0.66 -0.67
C LEU A 45 -0.29 0.08 0.65
N PRO A 46 0.74 0.42 1.44
CA PRO A 46 0.60 1.36 2.53
C PRO A 46 -0.01 2.67 2.03
N TYR A 47 -0.81 3.32 2.87
CA TYR A 47 -1.39 4.61 2.55
C TYR A 47 -1.57 5.44 3.81
N VAL A 48 -1.65 6.75 3.63
CA VAL A 48 -1.92 7.69 4.71
C VAL A 48 -3.38 8.10 4.65
N THR A 49 -4.08 8.05 5.77
CA THR A 49 -5.46 8.54 5.89
C THR A 49 -5.50 10.06 5.90
N ASP A 50 -6.67 10.65 5.66
CA ASP A 50 -6.85 12.11 5.73
C ASP A 50 -6.50 12.69 7.12
N TYR A 51 -6.59 11.87 8.17
CA TYR A 51 -6.17 12.20 9.54
C TYR A 51 -4.64 12.13 9.77
N GLY A 52 -3.85 11.90 8.71
CA GLY A 52 -2.40 11.82 8.80
C GLY A 52 -1.89 10.57 9.51
N SER A 53 -2.64 9.46 9.45
CA SER A 53 -2.21 8.18 10.00
C SER A 53 -1.81 7.22 8.89
N LEU A 54 -0.59 6.70 8.96
CA LEU A 54 -0.10 5.62 8.11
C LEU A 54 -0.82 4.32 8.45
N ILE A 55 -1.46 3.72 7.45
CA ILE A 55 -2.07 2.41 7.52
C ILE A 55 -1.28 1.47 6.62
N ILE A 56 -0.78 0.39 7.22
CA ILE A 56 -0.08 -0.69 6.52
C ILE A 56 -0.97 -1.94 6.63
N PRO A 57 -1.67 -2.33 5.55
CA PRO A 57 -2.55 -3.48 5.58
C PRO A 57 -1.78 -4.79 5.86
N HIS A 58 -2.38 -5.72 6.60
CA HIS A 58 -1.72 -6.99 6.94
C HIS A 58 -1.40 -7.87 5.71
N ASN A 59 -2.15 -7.69 4.63
CA ASN A 59 -1.95 -8.35 3.34
C ASN A 59 -1.09 -7.53 2.35
N SER A 60 -0.49 -6.42 2.78
CA SER A 60 0.54 -5.75 1.98
C SER A 60 1.82 -6.57 1.93
N ASN A 61 2.74 -6.23 1.03
CA ASN A 61 4.06 -6.84 0.99
C ASN A 61 4.73 -6.78 2.37
N ARG A 62 5.31 -7.90 2.83
CA ARG A 62 6.04 -8.01 4.10
C ARG A 62 7.13 -6.96 4.25
N ARG A 63 7.70 -6.47 3.14
CA ARG A 63 8.68 -5.37 3.18
C ARG A 63 8.14 -4.14 3.90
N TYR A 64 6.83 -3.89 3.90
CA TYR A 64 6.24 -2.73 4.58
C TYR A 64 5.93 -2.98 6.07
N HIS A 65 5.97 -4.24 6.52
CA HIS A 65 5.64 -4.61 7.89
C HIS A 65 6.85 -4.34 8.79
N TYR A 66 6.98 -3.11 9.29
CA TYR A 66 8.09 -2.73 10.19
C TYR A 66 8.17 -3.64 11.43
N TRP A 67 7.02 -4.16 11.90
CA TRP A 67 6.94 -5.12 13.00
C TRP A 67 7.38 -6.55 12.64
N SER A 68 7.66 -6.82 11.36
CA SER A 68 8.06 -8.13 10.84
C SER A 68 9.44 -8.07 10.15
N LYS A 69 10.36 -7.27 10.68
CA LYS A 69 11.70 -7.01 10.09
C LYS A 69 11.63 -6.41 8.67
N GLY A 70 10.52 -5.74 8.34
CA GLY A 70 10.41 -4.95 7.11
C GLY A 70 11.14 -3.61 7.21
N GLN A 71 10.89 -2.76 6.22
CA GLN A 71 11.36 -1.38 6.14
C GLN A 71 10.75 -0.54 7.27
N SER A 72 11.44 0.56 7.62
CA SER A 72 10.97 1.46 8.66
C SER A 72 9.69 2.19 8.25
N VAL A 73 8.92 2.65 9.24
CA VAL A 73 7.78 3.55 9.02
C VAL A 73 8.22 4.81 8.26
N CYS A 74 9.39 5.35 8.59
CA CYS A 74 9.94 6.54 7.95
C CYS A 74 10.23 6.32 6.46
N ASP A 75 10.84 5.18 6.09
CA ASP A 75 11.13 4.88 4.68
C ASP A 75 9.85 4.62 3.90
N THR A 76 8.86 3.97 4.52
CA THR A 76 7.51 3.85 3.93
C THR A 76 6.88 5.20 3.65
N LEU A 77 6.97 6.14 4.59
CA LEU A 77 6.45 7.50 4.41
C LEU A 77 7.19 8.26 3.31
N LYS A 78 8.51 8.08 3.19
CA LYS A 78 9.29 8.64 2.06
C LYS A 78 8.83 8.09 0.72
N GLU A 79 8.61 6.77 0.60
CA GLU A 79 8.09 6.16 -0.63
C GLU A 79 6.69 6.68 -1.00
N LEU A 80 5.86 7.00 0.00
CA LEU A 80 4.55 7.61 -0.20
C LEU A 80 4.61 9.13 -0.48
N GLY A 81 5.80 9.74 -0.44
CA GLY A 81 5.97 11.19 -0.55
C GLY A 81 5.41 11.98 0.63
N ARG A 82 5.14 11.31 1.77
CA ARG A 82 4.54 11.89 2.97
C ARG A 82 5.59 12.13 4.06
N CYS A 83 6.68 12.78 3.67
CA CYS A 83 7.76 13.18 4.57
C CYS A 83 7.30 14.13 5.68
N ASP A 84 6.18 14.85 5.46
CA ASP A 84 5.50 15.71 6.43
C ASP A 84 5.12 14.98 7.72
N LEU A 85 4.87 13.66 7.64
CA LEU A 85 4.46 12.86 8.79
C LEU A 85 5.62 12.19 9.51
N ILE A 86 6.84 12.19 8.95
CA ILE A 86 8.01 11.57 9.61
C ILE A 86 8.19 12.08 11.06
N PRO A 87 8.07 13.38 11.37
CA PRO A 87 8.19 13.87 12.74
C PRO A 87 7.17 13.27 13.71
N LYS A 88 5.94 12.96 13.24
CA LYS A 88 4.90 12.31 14.05
C LYS A 88 5.26 10.87 14.43
N TYR A 89 6.03 10.19 13.58
CA TYR A 89 6.44 8.80 13.75
C TYR A 89 7.85 8.63 14.31
N LYS A 90 8.64 9.70 14.38
CA LYS A 90 9.85 9.75 15.20
C LYS A 90 9.40 9.80 16.65
N SER A 91 9.65 8.72 17.39
CA SER A 91 9.48 8.73 18.84
C SER A 91 10.35 9.84 19.44
N PRO A 92 9.83 10.66 20.38
CA PRO A 92 10.67 11.58 21.15
C PRO A 92 11.69 10.86 22.06
N TYR A 93 11.61 9.53 22.16
CA TYR A 93 12.50 8.69 22.97
C TYR A 93 13.52 7.87 22.16
N SER A 94 13.76 8.20 20.89
CA SER A 94 14.79 7.52 20.06
C SER A 94 16.19 8.15 20.15
N ASP A 95 16.38 9.15 21.02
CA ASP A 95 17.70 9.56 21.52
C ASP A 95 17.85 8.99 22.93
N ASN A 96 18.44 7.80 23.03
CA ASN A 96 19.06 7.32 24.27
C ASN A 96 20.18 6.35 23.94
#